data_AF-A0A0M6YGY9-F1
#
_entry.id   AF-A0A0M6YGY9-F1
#
_cell.length_a   1.000
_cell.length_b   1.000
_cell.length_c   1.000
_cell.angle_alpha   90.00
_cell.angle_beta   90.00
_cell.angle_gamma   90.00
#
_symmetry.space_group_name_H-M   'P 1'
#
loop_
_entity.id
_entity.type
_entity.pdbx_description
1 polymer ?
#
loop_
_entity_poly.entity_id
_entity_poly.type
_entity_poly.pdbx_seq_one_letter_code
_entity_poly.pdbx_strand_id
1 'polypeptide(L)'
;MKGLFPQYDPGSPTDFKRVWDEALFVFDTNVLLNLYRYHSSTRDQLLDAIGKLSDRIWIPHHVALEFQRKRLIVIADQNKRFSEVRNLISKTQEKIQSDLGELQLERRHSLIDPAPLIEGISQVAENFLEKLNVIEGNQQTLNGKDTLKEKIEQLFENRVGSPMPNQESVEALYKKAENRYAKEIPPGYLDQNKSKDGLDHFIHGGIEYKSRYGDYLIWHQILEYAKQNDTETLVFVTDDAKDDWWLKIKMDGPKTIGPRPELVEEALLEGNISSFHMYKPEGFLRHTKDHLKAEVSKETLDEVRNVSRVRVEGARSANKAFQRHEIVERSVYHWLRNRFESIEPNFGSGFPDFTAKIKTKTIGFEVKIVLDPKRTLNSYRRLLEKAHYEVRAGPFDMITFVWVTLDEMAAKKLYDRLLHTTIGEKTRKVRNLIGVVDLEEEDPSFTMVVDFSMGDTFDESPPPEDIFG
;
A
#
# COMPACT_ATOMS: atom_id res chain seq x y z
N MET A 1 -30.13 -19.38 23.35
CA MET A 1 -28.88 -19.04 22.63
C MET A 1 -28.85 -19.64 21.23
N LYS A 2 -29.13 -20.94 21.04
CA LYS A 2 -29.18 -21.56 19.71
C LYS A 2 -30.13 -20.80 18.76
N GLY A 3 -29.66 -20.46 17.55
CA GLY A 3 -30.42 -19.75 16.52
C GLY A 3 -30.49 -18.22 16.65
N LEU A 4 -30.01 -17.63 17.74
CA LEU A 4 -30.03 -16.16 17.93
C LEU A 4 -28.86 -15.44 17.28
N PHE A 5 -27.78 -16.17 16.98
CA PHE A 5 -26.51 -15.63 16.52
C PHE A 5 -26.00 -16.37 15.28
N PRO A 6 -26.77 -16.44 14.19
CA PRO A 6 -26.41 -17.21 12.99
C PRO A 6 -25.07 -16.77 12.38
N GLN A 7 -24.70 -15.49 12.53
CA GLN A 7 -23.42 -14.94 12.05
C GLN A 7 -22.18 -15.49 12.77
N TYR A 8 -22.36 -16.15 13.92
CA TYR A 8 -21.29 -16.79 14.69
C TYR A 8 -21.30 -18.32 14.57
N ASP A 9 -22.10 -18.89 13.68
CA ASP A 9 -22.20 -20.34 13.48
C ASP A 9 -21.64 -20.80 12.11
N PRO A 10 -20.32 -20.62 11.86
CA PRO A 10 -19.68 -21.08 10.63
C PRO A 10 -19.64 -22.60 10.51
N GLY A 11 -20.03 -23.34 11.57
CA GLY A 11 -20.03 -24.79 11.66
C GLY A 11 -21.41 -25.44 11.50
N SER A 12 -22.48 -24.65 11.30
CA SER A 12 -23.76 -25.20 10.87
C SER A 12 -23.55 -26.02 9.58
N PRO A 13 -24.21 -27.19 9.40
CA PRO A 13 -24.01 -28.03 8.22
C PRO A 13 -24.30 -27.23 6.94
N THR A 14 -23.24 -26.65 6.37
CA THR A 14 -23.33 -25.87 5.15
C THR A 14 -23.31 -26.88 4.02
N ASP A 15 -24.41 -26.94 3.28
CA ASP A 15 -24.43 -27.69 2.04
C ASP A 15 -23.60 -26.94 1.00
N PHE A 16 -22.29 -27.16 1.03
CA PHE A 16 -21.35 -26.55 0.09
C PHE A 16 -21.71 -26.86 -1.36
N LYS A 17 -22.34 -28.01 -1.62
CA LYS A 17 -22.80 -28.32 -2.97
C LYS A 17 -23.90 -27.33 -3.38
N ARG A 18 -24.90 -27.12 -2.52
CA ARG A 18 -25.95 -26.12 -2.75
C ARG A 18 -25.38 -24.72 -2.95
N VAL A 19 -24.42 -24.30 -2.11
CA VAL A 19 -23.73 -23.01 -2.28
C VAL A 19 -23.10 -22.91 -3.67
N TRP A 20 -22.37 -23.93 -4.11
CA TRP A 20 -21.71 -23.91 -5.42
C TRP A 20 -22.67 -24.03 -6.61
N ASP A 21 -23.87 -24.56 -6.40
CA ASP A 21 -24.91 -24.68 -7.43
C ASP A 21 -25.73 -23.37 -7.56
N GLU A 22 -26.03 -22.69 -6.44
CA GLU A 22 -26.97 -21.55 -6.39
C GLU A 22 -26.30 -20.18 -6.26
N ALA A 23 -25.07 -20.09 -5.74
CA ALA A 23 -24.48 -18.80 -5.38
C ALA A 23 -24.25 -17.87 -6.58
N LEU A 24 -24.47 -16.59 -6.35
CA LEU A 24 -23.85 -15.51 -7.11
C LEU A 24 -22.38 -15.36 -6.68
N PHE A 25 -21.47 -15.36 -7.63
CA PHE A 25 -20.05 -15.16 -7.42
C PHE A 25 -19.64 -13.74 -7.77
N VAL A 26 -19.11 -13.04 -6.79
CA VAL A 26 -18.61 -11.68 -6.94
C VAL A 26 -17.10 -11.66 -6.76
N PHE A 27 -16.39 -11.08 -7.72
CA PHE A 27 -14.93 -11.02 -7.71
C PHE A 27 -14.45 -9.61 -7.38
N ASP A 28 -13.53 -9.51 -6.44
CA ASP A 28 -12.89 -8.24 -6.07
C ASP A 28 -11.92 -7.76 -7.18
N THR A 29 -11.70 -6.44 -7.25
CA THR A 29 -10.73 -5.77 -8.13
C THR A 29 -9.36 -6.44 -8.05
N ASN A 30 -8.93 -6.80 -6.83
CA ASN A 30 -7.61 -7.33 -6.60
C ASN A 30 -7.38 -8.72 -7.24
N VAL A 31 -8.46 -9.51 -7.41
CA VAL A 31 -8.44 -10.81 -8.07
C VAL A 31 -8.28 -10.62 -9.57
N LEU A 32 -9.04 -9.68 -10.16
CA LEU A 32 -8.94 -9.35 -11.58
C LEU A 32 -7.57 -8.76 -11.93
N LEU A 33 -7.02 -7.88 -11.09
CA LEU A 33 -5.69 -7.31 -11.29
C LEU A 33 -4.57 -8.36 -11.17
N ASN A 34 -4.76 -9.40 -10.35
CA ASN A 34 -3.78 -10.47 -10.22
C ASN A 34 -3.61 -11.29 -11.51
N LEU A 35 -4.60 -11.30 -12.42
CA LEU A 35 -4.47 -11.96 -13.73
C LEU A 35 -3.29 -11.41 -14.57
N TYR A 36 -2.88 -10.15 -14.35
CA TYR A 36 -1.68 -9.56 -14.98
C TYR A 36 -0.37 -9.98 -14.33
N ARG A 37 -0.43 -10.58 -13.14
CA ARG A 37 0.73 -11.02 -12.35
C ARG A 37 1.00 -12.51 -12.48
N TYR A 38 0.02 -13.27 -12.97
CA TYR A 38 0.12 -14.70 -13.17
C TYR A 38 0.76 -15.03 -14.51
N HIS A 39 1.43 -16.19 -14.56
CA HIS A 39 1.80 -16.86 -15.78
C HIS A 39 0.55 -17.16 -16.62
N SER A 40 0.75 -17.27 -17.94
CA SER A 40 -0.33 -17.49 -18.90
C SER A 40 -1.21 -18.69 -18.56
N SER A 41 -0.60 -19.82 -18.15
CA SER A 41 -1.34 -21.03 -17.77
C SER A 41 -2.26 -20.82 -16.57
N THR A 42 -1.76 -20.21 -15.49
CA THR A 42 -2.51 -19.91 -14.26
C THR A 42 -3.64 -18.92 -14.54
N ARG A 43 -3.35 -17.90 -15.34
CA ARG A 43 -4.34 -16.93 -15.81
C ARG A 43 -5.46 -17.59 -16.60
N ASP A 44 -5.12 -18.44 -17.56
CA ASP A 44 -6.10 -19.09 -18.43
C ASP A 44 -6.95 -20.10 -17.63
N GLN A 45 -6.37 -20.84 -16.67
CA GLN A 45 -7.12 -21.72 -15.76
C GLN A 45 -8.08 -20.93 -14.85
N LEU A 46 -7.66 -19.77 -14.34
CA LEU A 46 -8.54 -18.91 -13.53
C LEU A 46 -9.68 -18.32 -14.37
N LEU A 47 -9.40 -17.87 -15.60
CA LEU A 47 -10.44 -17.39 -16.50
C LEU A 47 -11.44 -18.50 -16.88
N ASP A 48 -10.98 -19.72 -17.15
CA ASP A 48 -11.85 -20.88 -17.40
C ASP A 48 -12.72 -21.20 -16.17
N ALA A 49 -12.14 -21.19 -14.98
CA ALA A 49 -12.87 -21.42 -13.74
C ALA A 49 -13.98 -20.39 -13.50
N ILE A 50 -13.70 -19.10 -13.76
CA ILE A 50 -14.73 -18.04 -13.69
C ILE A 50 -15.76 -18.22 -14.81
N GLY A 51 -15.33 -18.55 -16.03
CA GLY A 51 -16.21 -18.79 -17.18
C GLY A 51 -17.22 -19.91 -16.95
N LYS A 52 -16.83 -20.98 -16.25
CA LYS A 52 -17.72 -22.11 -15.92
C LYS A 52 -18.90 -21.74 -15.01
N LEU A 53 -18.81 -20.64 -14.27
CA LEU A 53 -19.92 -20.12 -13.47
C LEU A 53 -21.00 -19.44 -14.33
N SER A 54 -20.69 -19.14 -15.59
CA SER A 54 -21.63 -18.63 -16.59
C SER A 54 -22.36 -17.36 -16.13
N ASP A 55 -23.69 -17.40 -16.01
CA ASP A 55 -24.58 -16.31 -15.62
C ASP A 55 -24.50 -15.96 -14.12
N ARG A 56 -23.88 -16.80 -13.30
CA ARG A 56 -23.77 -16.62 -11.85
C ARG A 56 -22.57 -15.78 -11.42
N ILE A 57 -22.01 -14.98 -12.32
CA ILE A 57 -20.92 -14.04 -11.99
C ILE A 57 -21.41 -12.61 -12.13
N TRP A 58 -20.97 -11.75 -11.23
CA TRP A 58 -21.25 -10.32 -11.28
C TRP A 58 -20.16 -9.53 -10.57
N ILE A 59 -19.92 -8.28 -10.98
CA ILE A 59 -19.04 -7.37 -10.25
C ILE A 59 -19.68 -6.00 -10.02
N PRO A 60 -19.43 -5.35 -8.87
CA PRO A 60 -19.80 -3.96 -8.65
C PRO A 60 -19.19 -3.03 -9.72
N HIS A 61 -19.90 -1.94 -10.03
CA HIS A 61 -19.35 -0.89 -10.88
C HIS A 61 -18.01 -0.37 -10.33
N HIS A 62 -17.91 -0.21 -8.99
CA HIS A 62 -16.69 0.26 -8.38
C HIS A 62 -15.50 -0.69 -8.61
N VAL A 63 -15.74 -2.02 -8.61
CA VAL A 63 -14.71 -3.01 -8.96
C VAL A 63 -14.22 -2.82 -10.40
N ALA A 64 -15.14 -2.70 -11.36
CA ALA A 64 -14.81 -2.49 -12.77
C ALA A 64 -14.03 -1.17 -12.97
N LEU A 65 -14.46 -0.10 -12.30
CA LEU A 65 -13.80 1.20 -12.34
C LEU A 65 -12.38 1.16 -11.77
N GLU A 66 -12.21 0.54 -10.61
CA GLU A 66 -10.88 0.37 -10.02
C GLU A 66 -9.97 -0.48 -10.89
N PHE A 67 -10.49 -1.55 -11.49
CA PHE A 67 -9.75 -2.39 -12.42
C PHE A 67 -9.23 -1.57 -13.59
N GLN A 68 -10.09 -0.79 -14.23
CA GLN A 68 -9.70 0.07 -15.35
C GLN A 68 -8.63 1.08 -14.91
N ARG A 69 -8.78 1.74 -13.76
CA ARG A 69 -7.79 2.71 -13.28
C ARG A 69 -6.44 2.10 -12.93
N LYS A 70 -6.44 0.91 -12.32
CA LYS A 70 -5.24 0.30 -11.74
C LYS A 70 -4.50 -0.64 -12.69
N ARG A 71 -5.14 -1.20 -13.73
CA ARG A 71 -4.52 -2.22 -14.62
C ARG A 71 -3.20 -1.77 -15.24
N LEU A 72 -3.12 -0.53 -15.73
CA LEU A 72 -1.91 -0.01 -16.37
C LEU A 72 -0.77 0.17 -15.37
N ILE A 73 -1.10 0.54 -14.13
CA ILE A 73 -0.12 0.60 -13.04
C ILE A 73 0.43 -0.80 -12.76
N VAL A 74 -0.42 -1.82 -12.70
CA VAL A 74 0.00 -3.21 -12.49
C VAL A 74 0.90 -3.70 -13.64
N ILE A 75 0.54 -3.40 -14.89
CA ILE A 75 1.36 -3.72 -16.08
C ILE A 75 2.73 -3.01 -16.00
N ALA A 76 2.74 -1.72 -15.64
CA ALA A 76 3.98 -0.96 -15.47
C ALA A 76 4.86 -1.57 -14.36
N ASP A 77 4.27 -1.93 -13.22
CA ASP A 77 4.97 -2.55 -12.10
C ASP A 77 5.56 -3.91 -12.46
N GLN A 78 4.84 -4.73 -13.26
CA GLN A 78 5.40 -6.00 -13.75
C GLN A 78 6.60 -5.76 -14.66
N ASN A 79 6.50 -4.83 -15.62
CA ASN A 79 7.61 -4.50 -16.52
C ASN A 79 8.81 -3.90 -15.75
N LYS A 80 8.55 -3.08 -14.73
CA LYS A 80 9.60 -2.51 -13.88
C LYS A 80 10.45 -3.58 -13.20
N ARG A 81 9.89 -4.73 -12.82
CA ARG A 81 10.64 -5.83 -12.17
C ARG A 81 11.76 -6.38 -13.06
N PHE A 82 11.57 -6.43 -14.37
CA PHE A 82 12.63 -6.83 -15.30
C PHE A 82 13.81 -5.87 -15.22
N SER A 83 13.55 -4.56 -15.25
CA SER A 83 14.59 -3.54 -15.07
C SER A 83 15.30 -3.63 -13.71
N GLU A 84 14.57 -3.95 -12.64
CA GLU A 84 15.14 -4.12 -11.29
C GLU A 84 16.08 -5.33 -11.22
N VAL A 85 15.70 -6.46 -11.85
CA VAL A 85 16.54 -7.66 -11.96
C VAL A 85 17.81 -7.36 -12.75
N ARG A 86 17.71 -6.69 -13.91
CA ARG A 86 18.88 -6.27 -14.70
C ARG A 86 19.85 -5.43 -13.86
N ASN A 87 19.32 -4.39 -13.23
CA ASN A 87 20.11 -3.48 -12.40
C ASN A 87 20.78 -4.20 -11.22
N LEU A 88 20.11 -5.17 -10.60
CA LEU A 88 20.68 -5.96 -9.52
C LEU A 88 21.87 -6.79 -10.01
N ILE A 89 21.73 -7.46 -11.15
CA ILE A 89 22.79 -8.29 -11.75
C ILE A 89 23.98 -7.41 -12.12
N SER A 90 23.78 -6.31 -12.85
CA SER A 90 24.85 -5.40 -13.24
C SER A 90 25.60 -4.83 -12.03
N LYS A 91 24.88 -4.36 -11.00
CA LYS A 91 25.51 -3.87 -9.76
C LYS A 91 26.29 -4.94 -9.02
N THR A 92 25.82 -6.18 -9.05
CA THR A 92 26.52 -7.30 -8.41
C THR A 92 27.83 -7.61 -9.14
N GLN A 93 27.82 -7.60 -10.47
CA GLN A 93 29.01 -7.79 -11.28
C GLN A 93 30.04 -6.68 -11.03
N GLU A 94 29.62 -5.42 -11.10
CA GLU A 94 30.47 -4.25 -10.83
C GLU A 94 31.09 -4.33 -9.43
N LYS A 95 30.28 -4.73 -8.42
CA LYS A 95 30.76 -4.85 -7.05
C LYS A 95 31.81 -5.96 -6.91
N ILE A 96 31.57 -7.15 -7.47
CA ILE A 96 32.54 -8.25 -7.41
C ILE A 96 33.86 -7.83 -8.08
N GLN A 97 33.78 -7.18 -9.23
CA GLN A 97 34.96 -6.68 -9.95
C GLN A 97 35.71 -5.63 -9.14
N SER A 98 35.00 -4.69 -8.52
CA SER A 98 35.58 -3.65 -7.66
C SER A 98 36.25 -4.25 -6.43
N ASP A 99 35.53 -5.10 -5.68
CA ASP A 99 36.01 -5.72 -4.44
C ASP A 99 37.27 -6.58 -4.69
N LEU A 100 37.33 -7.30 -5.82
CA LEU A 100 38.53 -8.06 -6.22
C LEU A 100 39.68 -7.15 -6.66
N GLY A 101 39.38 -6.04 -7.34
CA GLY A 101 40.38 -5.05 -7.75
C GLY A 101 41.06 -4.37 -6.54
N GLU A 102 40.30 -4.07 -5.48
CA GLU A 102 40.82 -3.47 -4.25
C GLU A 102 41.84 -4.35 -3.51
N LEU A 103 41.74 -5.66 -3.65
CA LEU A 103 42.71 -6.61 -3.07
C LEU A 103 44.10 -6.53 -3.74
N GLN A 104 44.22 -5.85 -4.88
CA GLN A 104 45.48 -5.67 -5.63
C GLN A 104 46.20 -7.01 -5.87
N LEU A 105 45.47 -8.07 -6.19
CA LEU A 105 46.00 -9.44 -6.31
C LEU A 105 47.14 -9.52 -7.34
N GLU A 106 47.03 -8.78 -8.45
CA GLU A 106 48.09 -8.67 -9.46
C GLU A 106 49.41 -8.09 -8.92
N ARG A 107 49.36 -7.25 -7.87
CA ARG A 107 50.54 -6.62 -7.26
C ARG A 107 51.03 -7.33 -5.99
N ARG A 108 50.14 -8.01 -5.26
CA ARG A 108 50.41 -8.54 -3.91
C ARG A 108 50.43 -10.06 -3.83
N HIS A 109 49.71 -10.76 -4.71
CA HIS A 109 49.57 -12.22 -4.71
C HIS A 109 49.37 -12.78 -6.13
N SER A 110 50.46 -12.87 -6.90
CA SER A 110 50.47 -13.30 -8.31
C SER A 110 50.02 -14.75 -8.56
N LEU A 111 49.83 -15.56 -7.52
CA LEU A 111 49.32 -16.93 -7.62
C LEU A 111 47.79 -17.01 -7.71
N ILE A 112 47.08 -15.92 -7.38
CA ILE A 112 45.61 -15.87 -7.40
C ILE A 112 45.19 -15.02 -8.61
N ASP A 113 44.68 -15.68 -9.64
CA ASP A 113 44.12 -15.04 -10.83
C ASP A 113 42.58 -15.01 -10.76
N PRO A 114 41.95 -13.84 -10.53
CA PRO A 114 40.50 -13.71 -10.51
C PRO A 114 39.85 -13.65 -11.90
N ALA A 115 40.62 -13.48 -12.98
CA ALA A 115 40.07 -13.23 -14.32
C ALA A 115 39.12 -14.33 -14.81
N PRO A 116 39.42 -15.64 -14.67
CA PRO A 116 38.50 -16.70 -15.10
C PRO A 116 37.16 -16.70 -14.34
N LEU A 117 37.18 -16.30 -13.06
CA LEU A 117 35.97 -16.18 -12.25
C LEU A 117 35.10 -15.01 -12.73
N ILE A 118 35.72 -13.84 -12.96
CA ILE A 118 35.01 -12.65 -13.45
C ILE A 118 34.40 -12.93 -14.83
N GLU A 119 35.16 -13.53 -15.74
CA GLU A 119 34.68 -13.91 -17.08
C GLU A 119 33.53 -14.93 -16.99
N GLY A 120 33.66 -15.96 -16.15
CA GLY A 120 32.61 -16.95 -15.94
C GLY A 120 31.31 -16.35 -15.39
N ILE A 121 31.39 -15.44 -14.43
CA ILE A 121 30.23 -14.71 -13.90
C ILE A 121 29.58 -13.85 -15.00
N SER A 122 30.38 -13.16 -15.80
CA SER A 122 29.89 -12.32 -16.90
C SER A 122 29.14 -13.14 -17.95
N GLN A 123 29.69 -14.27 -18.37
CA GLN A 123 29.02 -15.14 -19.33
C GLN A 123 27.69 -15.69 -18.82
N VAL A 124 27.62 -16.09 -17.55
CA VAL A 124 26.38 -16.58 -16.92
C VAL A 124 25.35 -15.45 -16.84
N ALA A 125 25.77 -14.24 -16.46
CA ALA A 125 24.91 -13.07 -16.38
C ALA A 125 24.34 -12.69 -17.77
N GLU A 126 25.19 -12.61 -18.80
CA GLU A 126 24.78 -12.31 -20.18
C GLU A 126 23.75 -13.32 -20.68
N ASN A 127 24.04 -14.62 -20.54
CA ASN A 127 23.13 -15.70 -20.94
C ASN A 127 21.77 -15.60 -20.25
N PHE A 128 21.75 -15.20 -18.97
CA PHE A 128 20.49 -14.99 -18.24
C PHE A 128 19.76 -13.73 -18.73
N LEU A 129 20.47 -12.62 -18.94
CA LEU A 129 19.90 -11.35 -19.40
C LEU A 129 19.30 -11.47 -20.81
N GLU A 130 19.89 -12.28 -21.68
CA GLU A 130 19.31 -12.62 -22.99
C GLU A 130 17.99 -13.36 -22.85
N LYS A 131 17.93 -14.39 -21.99
CA LYS A 131 16.67 -15.09 -21.71
C LYS A 131 15.63 -14.15 -21.11
N LEU A 132 16.06 -13.25 -20.23
CA LEU A 132 15.22 -12.24 -19.60
C LEU A 132 14.62 -11.28 -20.65
N ASN A 133 15.40 -10.86 -21.65
CA ASN A 133 14.94 -10.05 -22.78
C ASN A 133 13.82 -10.73 -23.56
N VAL A 134 13.98 -12.03 -23.85
CA VAL A 134 12.96 -12.80 -24.56
C VAL A 134 11.68 -12.90 -23.74
N ILE A 135 11.78 -13.12 -22.42
CA ILE A 135 10.62 -13.19 -21.54
C ILE A 135 9.92 -11.82 -21.46
N GLU A 136 10.66 -10.73 -21.28
CA GLU A 136 10.12 -9.36 -21.22
C GLU A 136 9.42 -8.97 -22.54
N GLY A 137 10.02 -9.31 -23.68
CA GLY A 137 9.44 -9.02 -25.01
C GLY A 137 8.10 -9.72 -25.27
N ASN A 138 7.80 -10.79 -24.52
CA ASN A 138 6.52 -11.50 -24.59
C ASN A 138 5.48 -11.01 -23.55
N GLN A 139 5.84 -10.04 -22.68
CA GLN A 139 4.92 -9.51 -21.68
C GLN A 139 3.96 -8.48 -22.26
N GLN A 140 2.85 -8.26 -21.56
CA GLN A 140 1.93 -7.17 -21.86
C GLN A 140 2.64 -5.82 -21.71
N THR A 141 2.58 -4.99 -22.76
CA THR A 141 3.10 -3.63 -22.75
C THR A 141 1.98 -2.62 -22.54
N LEU A 142 2.33 -1.40 -22.10
CA LEU A 142 1.37 -0.33 -21.83
C LEU A 142 0.66 0.19 -23.09
N ASN A 143 1.35 0.15 -24.24
CA ASN A 143 0.85 0.67 -25.51
C ASN A 143 0.38 -0.45 -26.46
N GLY A 144 0.58 -1.71 -26.08
CA GLY A 144 0.18 -2.86 -26.87
C GLY A 144 -1.31 -3.16 -26.74
N LYS A 145 -1.82 -4.02 -27.64
CA LYS A 145 -3.17 -4.55 -27.53
C LYS A 145 -3.32 -5.34 -26.23
N ASP A 146 -4.31 -5.00 -25.41
CA ASP A 146 -4.57 -5.65 -24.12
C ASP A 146 -5.62 -6.76 -24.28
N THR A 147 -5.16 -7.92 -24.72
CA THR A 147 -6.05 -9.08 -24.96
C THR A 147 -6.64 -9.66 -23.68
N LEU A 148 -5.99 -9.44 -22.53
CA LEU A 148 -6.50 -9.89 -21.24
C LEU A 148 -7.67 -9.02 -20.79
N LYS A 149 -7.56 -7.69 -20.93
CA LYS A 149 -8.68 -6.78 -20.74
C LYS A 149 -9.88 -7.20 -21.59
N GLU A 150 -9.68 -7.47 -22.88
CA GLU A 150 -10.77 -7.91 -23.78
C GLU A 150 -11.47 -9.18 -23.27
N LYS A 151 -10.70 -10.20 -22.83
CA LYS A 151 -11.27 -11.43 -22.25
C LYS A 151 -12.07 -11.17 -20.98
N ILE A 152 -11.57 -10.30 -20.08
CA ILE A 152 -12.26 -9.95 -18.83
C ILE A 152 -13.55 -9.17 -19.13
N GLU A 153 -13.50 -8.21 -20.06
CA GLU A 153 -14.67 -7.42 -20.47
C GLU A 153 -15.75 -8.31 -21.10
N GLN A 154 -15.35 -9.28 -21.93
CA GLN A 154 -16.28 -10.26 -22.50
C GLN A 154 -16.90 -11.15 -21.42
N LEU A 155 -16.12 -11.56 -20.42
CA LEU A 155 -16.58 -12.44 -19.35
C LEU A 155 -17.66 -11.78 -18.47
N PHE A 156 -17.50 -10.48 -18.21
CA PHE A 156 -18.42 -9.68 -17.40
C PHE A 156 -19.37 -8.82 -18.24
N GLU A 157 -19.52 -9.11 -19.53
CA GLU A 157 -20.47 -8.39 -20.39
C GLU A 157 -21.89 -8.52 -19.81
N ASN A 158 -22.56 -7.37 -19.63
CA ASN A 158 -23.87 -7.25 -18.97
C ASN A 158 -23.94 -7.78 -17.51
N ARG A 159 -22.78 -7.95 -16.85
CA ARG A 159 -22.65 -8.47 -15.48
C ARG A 159 -21.86 -7.53 -14.58
N VAL A 160 -21.98 -6.23 -14.86
CA VAL A 160 -21.39 -5.15 -14.06
C VAL A 160 -22.53 -4.31 -13.49
N GLY A 161 -22.43 -3.95 -12.21
CA GLY A 161 -23.38 -3.05 -11.58
C GLY A 161 -23.49 -1.68 -12.26
N SER A 162 -24.59 -0.99 -11.99
CA SER A 162 -24.76 0.39 -12.48
C SER A 162 -23.80 1.37 -11.80
N PRO A 163 -23.34 2.41 -12.51
CA PRO A 163 -22.61 3.51 -11.88
C PRO A 163 -23.47 4.20 -10.83
N MET A 164 -22.81 4.90 -9.90
CA MET A 164 -23.50 5.80 -8.99
C MET A 164 -24.20 6.89 -9.81
N PRO A 165 -25.45 7.27 -9.46
CA PRO A 165 -26.26 8.13 -10.33
C PRO A 165 -25.80 9.59 -10.33
N ASN A 166 -25.27 10.08 -9.20
CA ASN A 166 -24.82 11.47 -9.03
C ASN A 166 -23.88 11.61 -7.83
N GLN A 167 -23.28 12.80 -7.71
CA GLN A 167 -22.36 13.16 -6.63
C GLN A 167 -23.03 13.05 -5.25
N GLU A 168 -24.27 13.52 -5.10
CA GLU A 168 -25.00 13.51 -3.83
C GLU A 168 -25.16 12.09 -3.26
N SER A 169 -25.42 11.10 -4.12
CA SER A 169 -25.56 9.70 -3.72
C SER A 169 -24.27 9.13 -3.17
N VAL A 170 -23.14 9.50 -3.76
CA VAL A 170 -21.81 9.09 -3.31
C VAL A 170 -21.44 9.77 -1.99
N GLU A 171 -21.72 11.06 -1.84
CA GLU A 171 -21.47 11.81 -0.61
C GLU A 171 -22.31 11.30 0.57
N ALA A 172 -23.55 10.87 0.31
CA ALA A 172 -24.39 10.24 1.32
C ALA A 172 -23.76 8.94 1.84
N LEU A 173 -23.15 8.13 0.95
CA LEU A 173 -22.41 6.92 1.35
C LEU A 173 -21.14 7.27 2.11
N TYR A 174 -20.43 8.34 1.76
CA TYR A 174 -19.24 8.78 2.50
C TYR A 174 -19.54 9.16 3.94
N LYS A 175 -20.65 9.86 4.19
CA LYS A 175 -21.08 10.17 5.57
C LYS A 175 -21.34 8.90 6.39
N LYS A 176 -21.90 7.86 5.75
CA LYS A 176 -22.06 6.54 6.40
C LYS A 176 -20.71 5.88 6.64
N ALA A 177 -19.83 5.87 5.63
CA ALA A 177 -18.50 5.27 5.72
C ALA A 177 -17.66 5.92 6.83
N GLU A 178 -17.69 7.25 6.96
CA GLU A 178 -17.00 7.99 8.02
C GLU A 178 -17.46 7.55 9.41
N ASN A 179 -18.77 7.42 9.63
CA ASN A 179 -19.32 6.95 10.89
C ASN A 179 -18.92 5.49 11.18
N ARG A 180 -18.94 4.63 10.15
CA ARG A 180 -18.52 3.23 10.24
C ARG A 180 -17.05 3.12 10.63
N TYR A 181 -16.18 3.85 9.93
CA TYR A 181 -14.74 3.76 10.13
C TYR A 181 -14.34 4.31 11.50
N ALA A 182 -14.97 5.39 11.96
CA ALA A 182 -14.76 5.92 13.32
C ALA A 182 -15.13 4.93 14.45
N LYS A 183 -15.94 3.91 14.13
CA LYS A 183 -16.36 2.84 15.04
C LYS A 183 -15.75 1.48 14.69
N GLU A 184 -14.77 1.45 13.79
CA GLU A 184 -14.14 0.23 13.28
C GLU A 184 -15.13 -0.81 12.72
N ILE A 185 -16.25 -0.33 12.15
CA ILE A 185 -17.26 -1.18 11.52
C ILE A 185 -16.75 -1.57 10.11
N PRO A 186 -16.65 -2.87 9.80
CA PRO A 186 -16.14 -3.35 8.51
C PRO A 186 -17.11 -3.11 7.34
N PRO A 187 -16.69 -3.23 6.07
CA PRO A 187 -15.30 -3.32 5.63
C PRO A 187 -14.70 -1.93 5.36
N GLY A 188 -13.37 -1.84 5.29
CA GLY A 188 -12.65 -0.67 4.77
C GLY A 188 -12.07 0.29 5.80
N TYR A 189 -12.38 0.13 7.10
CA TYR A 189 -11.87 1.05 8.14
C TYR A 189 -10.33 1.02 8.25
N LEU A 190 -9.70 -0.09 7.86
CA LEU A 190 -8.23 -0.22 7.82
C LEU A 190 -7.57 0.59 6.69
N ASP A 191 -8.36 1.16 5.78
CA ASP A 191 -7.89 1.95 4.64
C ASP A 191 -7.99 3.47 4.87
N GLN A 192 -8.50 3.91 6.02
CA GLN A 192 -8.71 5.32 6.36
C GLN A 192 -7.44 6.18 6.26
N ASN A 193 -6.26 5.58 6.47
CA ASN A 193 -4.98 6.26 6.58
C ASN A 193 -4.09 6.19 5.32
N LYS A 194 -4.59 5.63 4.20
CA LYS A 194 -3.82 5.47 2.96
C LYS A 194 -3.49 6.78 2.21
N SER A 195 -3.98 7.93 2.68
CA SER A 195 -3.92 9.21 1.97
C SER A 195 -2.69 10.09 2.24
N LYS A 196 -1.73 9.68 3.08
CA LYS A 196 -0.60 10.56 3.45
C LYS A 196 0.34 10.92 2.27
N ASP A 197 0.41 10.10 1.22
CA ASP A 197 1.41 10.24 0.14
C ASP A 197 0.82 10.35 -1.29
N GLY A 198 -0.49 10.54 -1.47
CA GLY A 198 -1.11 10.58 -2.81
C GLY A 198 -2.47 11.27 -2.90
N LEU A 199 -2.96 11.48 -4.13
CA LEU A 199 -4.31 11.99 -4.38
C LEU A 199 -5.34 10.95 -3.91
N ASP A 200 -6.03 11.25 -2.82
CA ASP A 200 -7.08 10.40 -2.26
C ASP A 200 -8.39 10.43 -3.08
N HIS A 201 -8.50 11.26 -4.11
CA HIS A 201 -9.69 11.35 -4.94
C HIS A 201 -9.41 11.17 -6.44
N PHE A 202 -10.45 10.83 -7.19
CA PHE A 202 -10.43 10.72 -8.66
C PHE A 202 -11.82 10.95 -9.24
N ILE A 203 -11.91 11.38 -10.50
CA ILE A 203 -13.18 11.65 -11.16
C ILE A 203 -13.49 10.58 -12.21
N HIS A 204 -14.73 10.11 -12.23
CA HIS A 204 -15.25 9.24 -13.30
C HIS A 204 -16.73 9.53 -13.53
N GLY A 205 -17.14 9.70 -14.79
CA GLY A 205 -18.53 9.99 -15.14
C GLY A 205 -19.07 11.28 -14.53
N GLY A 206 -18.20 12.27 -14.28
CA GLY A 206 -18.57 13.53 -13.62
C GLY A 206 -18.75 13.43 -12.10
N ILE A 207 -18.41 12.29 -11.49
CA ILE A 207 -18.51 12.05 -10.05
C ILE A 207 -17.11 11.93 -9.44
N GLU A 208 -16.91 12.57 -8.30
CA GLU A 208 -15.69 12.49 -7.51
C GLU A 208 -15.73 11.31 -6.52
N TYR A 209 -14.77 10.42 -6.66
CA TYR A 209 -14.59 9.25 -5.83
C TYR A 209 -13.41 9.42 -4.87
N LYS A 210 -13.59 9.08 -3.59
CA LYS A 210 -12.51 9.00 -2.59
C LYS A 210 -12.06 7.55 -2.44
N SER A 211 -10.77 7.31 -2.66
CA SER A 211 -10.18 5.97 -2.71
C SER A 211 -10.28 5.24 -1.37
N ARG A 212 -10.21 5.96 -0.24
CA ARG A 212 -10.36 5.38 1.11
C ARG A 212 -11.72 4.71 1.37
N TYR A 213 -12.76 5.04 0.60
CA TYR A 213 -14.11 4.47 0.77
C TYR A 213 -14.43 3.36 -0.24
N GLY A 214 -13.46 2.92 -1.05
CA GLY A 214 -13.67 1.93 -2.10
C GLY A 214 -14.26 0.61 -1.60
N ASP A 215 -13.70 0.04 -0.52
CA ASP A 215 -14.18 -1.22 0.08
C ASP A 215 -15.66 -1.12 0.50
N TYR A 216 -16.08 0.00 1.11
CA TYR A 216 -17.47 0.21 1.50
C TYR A 216 -18.39 0.41 0.28
N LEU A 217 -17.94 1.12 -0.76
CA LEU A 217 -18.72 1.28 -2.00
C LEU A 217 -18.95 -0.08 -2.69
N ILE A 218 -17.93 -0.94 -2.75
CA ILE A 218 -18.02 -2.30 -3.26
C ILE A 218 -19.05 -3.10 -2.46
N TRP A 219 -18.92 -3.08 -1.13
CA TRP A 219 -19.83 -3.81 -0.23
C TRP A 219 -21.28 -3.33 -0.37
N HIS A 220 -21.50 -2.02 -0.37
CA HIS A 220 -22.83 -1.45 -0.55
C HIS A 220 -23.47 -1.86 -1.88
N GLN A 221 -22.72 -1.82 -2.99
CA GLN A 221 -23.23 -2.25 -4.29
C GLN A 221 -23.56 -3.74 -4.35
N ILE A 222 -22.81 -4.59 -3.64
CA ILE A 222 -23.12 -6.03 -3.51
C ILE A 222 -24.47 -6.23 -2.81
N LEU A 223 -24.67 -5.58 -1.66
CA LEU A 223 -25.90 -5.69 -0.88
C LEU A 223 -27.12 -5.21 -1.66
N GLU A 224 -26.99 -4.07 -2.32
CA GLU A 224 -28.06 -3.49 -3.15
C GLU A 224 -28.41 -4.41 -4.32
N TYR A 225 -27.41 -4.94 -5.03
CA TYR A 225 -27.64 -5.87 -6.13
C TYR A 225 -28.31 -7.17 -5.67
N ALA A 226 -27.82 -7.76 -4.57
CA ALA A 226 -28.38 -9.00 -4.04
C ALA A 226 -29.85 -8.82 -3.66
N LYS A 227 -30.18 -7.70 -3.01
CA LYS A 227 -31.55 -7.35 -2.64
C LYS A 227 -32.47 -7.16 -3.85
N GLN A 228 -31.98 -6.47 -4.89
CA GLN A 228 -32.78 -6.19 -6.09
C GLN A 228 -33.04 -7.41 -6.96
N ASN A 229 -32.21 -8.45 -6.84
CA ASN A 229 -32.26 -9.66 -7.66
C ASN A 229 -32.58 -10.92 -6.84
N ASP A 230 -33.10 -10.76 -5.62
CA ASP A 230 -33.47 -11.86 -4.71
C ASP A 230 -32.36 -12.93 -4.55
N THR A 231 -31.11 -12.48 -4.46
CA THR A 231 -29.94 -13.35 -4.34
C THR A 231 -29.75 -13.78 -2.88
N GLU A 232 -30.20 -14.98 -2.54
CA GLU A 232 -30.09 -15.52 -1.18
C GLU A 232 -28.69 -16.08 -0.86
N THR A 233 -27.93 -16.53 -1.86
CA THR A 233 -26.61 -17.14 -1.67
C THR A 233 -25.54 -16.34 -2.41
N LEU A 234 -24.53 -15.87 -1.69
CA LEU A 234 -23.45 -15.04 -2.20
C LEU A 234 -22.08 -15.62 -1.85
N VAL A 235 -21.21 -15.68 -2.84
CA VAL A 235 -19.78 -15.97 -2.68
C VAL A 235 -18.97 -14.76 -3.12
N PHE A 236 -18.24 -14.14 -2.18
CA PHE A 236 -17.30 -13.07 -2.50
C PHE A 236 -15.86 -13.59 -2.55
N VAL A 237 -15.21 -13.44 -3.70
CA VAL A 237 -13.83 -13.88 -3.93
C VAL A 237 -12.90 -12.68 -3.87
N THR A 238 -12.01 -12.66 -2.87
CA THR A 238 -11.06 -11.57 -2.66
C THR A 238 -9.68 -12.09 -2.25
N ASP A 239 -8.64 -11.46 -2.80
CA ASP A 239 -7.25 -11.64 -2.35
C ASP A 239 -6.89 -10.72 -1.17
N ASP A 240 -7.85 -9.91 -0.70
CA ASP A 240 -7.66 -9.12 0.51
C ASP A 240 -7.62 -10.05 1.72
N ALA A 241 -6.61 -9.85 2.56
CA ALA A 241 -6.40 -10.62 3.78
C ALA A 241 -6.33 -9.70 4.98
N LYS A 242 -7.02 -8.56 4.98
CA LYS A 242 -7.20 -7.69 6.14
C LYS A 242 -8.22 -8.27 7.14
N ASP A 243 -8.25 -7.70 8.35
CA ASP A 243 -9.07 -8.17 9.48
C ASP A 243 -10.49 -7.56 9.50
N ASP A 244 -10.72 -6.54 8.66
CA ASP A 244 -12.02 -5.93 8.43
C ASP A 244 -12.88 -6.76 7.47
N TRP A 245 -12.28 -7.63 6.64
CA TRP A 245 -13.03 -8.60 5.84
C TRP A 245 -13.17 -9.97 6.52
N TRP A 246 -12.12 -10.42 7.21
CA TRP A 246 -12.01 -11.79 7.73
C TRP A 246 -11.97 -11.84 9.25
N LEU A 247 -12.77 -12.72 9.84
CA LEU A 247 -12.59 -13.12 11.24
C LEU A 247 -11.34 -13.98 11.37
N LYS A 248 -10.36 -13.50 12.14
CA LYS A 248 -9.13 -14.22 12.44
C LYS A 248 -8.94 -14.39 13.93
N ILE A 249 -8.61 -15.61 14.33
CA ILE A 249 -8.32 -15.97 15.71
C ILE A 249 -6.88 -16.44 15.81
N LYS A 250 -6.17 -16.04 16.87
CA LYS A 250 -4.82 -16.52 17.15
C LYS A 250 -4.92 -17.85 17.92
N MET A 251 -4.46 -18.93 17.30
CA MET A 251 -4.36 -20.25 17.91
C MET A 251 -3.16 -20.95 17.25
N ASP A 252 -2.00 -20.92 17.93
CA ASP A 252 -0.69 -21.35 17.38
C ASP A 252 -0.33 -20.68 16.03
N GLY A 253 -0.82 -19.45 15.83
CA GLY A 253 -0.73 -18.69 14.58
C GLY A 253 -2.07 -18.04 14.20
N PRO A 254 -2.10 -17.15 13.20
CA PRO A 254 -3.34 -16.55 12.71
C PRO A 254 -4.16 -17.58 11.92
N LYS A 255 -5.33 -17.95 12.41
CA LYS A 255 -6.29 -18.82 11.73
C LYS A 255 -7.48 -18.00 11.24
N THR A 256 -7.73 -18.04 9.93
CA THR A 256 -8.95 -17.46 9.34
C THR A 256 -10.11 -18.41 9.54
N ILE A 257 -11.19 -17.92 10.14
CA ILE A 257 -12.40 -18.70 10.42
C ILE A 257 -13.42 -18.52 9.29
N GLY A 258 -13.62 -17.29 8.81
CA GLY A 258 -14.62 -16.96 7.80
C GLY A 258 -14.78 -15.44 7.64
N PRO A 259 -15.86 -14.98 6.98
CA PRO A 259 -16.22 -13.55 6.97
C PRO A 259 -16.42 -13.02 8.40
N ARG A 260 -16.27 -11.70 8.56
CA ARG A 260 -16.61 -11.03 9.82
C ARG A 260 -18.10 -11.22 10.15
N PRO A 261 -18.46 -11.55 11.40
CA PRO A 261 -19.87 -11.70 11.81
C PRO A 261 -20.73 -10.47 11.48
N GLU A 262 -20.16 -9.27 11.59
CA GLU A 262 -20.83 -8.01 11.25
C GLU A 262 -21.21 -7.97 9.76
N LEU A 263 -20.36 -8.48 8.87
CA LEU A 263 -20.64 -8.56 7.44
C LEU A 263 -21.71 -9.61 7.14
N VAL A 264 -21.70 -10.75 7.83
CA VAL A 264 -22.72 -11.79 7.67
C VAL A 264 -24.08 -11.29 8.11
N GLU A 265 -24.14 -10.58 9.25
CA GLU A 265 -25.37 -9.98 9.77
C GLU A 265 -25.89 -8.86 8.85
N GLU A 266 -25.02 -7.98 8.35
CA GLU A 266 -25.40 -6.94 7.40
C GLU A 266 -25.86 -7.52 6.06
N ALA A 267 -25.20 -8.58 5.56
CA ALA A 267 -25.62 -9.29 4.36
C ALA A 267 -27.04 -9.85 4.48
N LEU A 268 -27.37 -10.43 5.64
CA LEU A 268 -28.71 -10.93 5.93
C LEU A 268 -29.74 -9.80 6.02
N LEU A 269 -29.45 -8.75 6.78
CA LEU A 269 -30.41 -7.69 7.10
C LEU A 269 -30.63 -6.69 5.97
N GLU A 270 -29.56 -6.30 5.27
CA GLU A 270 -29.63 -5.27 4.22
C GLU A 270 -29.76 -5.88 2.82
N GLY A 271 -29.08 -7.01 2.58
CA GLY A 271 -29.00 -7.67 1.27
C GLY A 271 -29.94 -8.85 1.06
N ASN A 272 -30.68 -9.29 2.09
CA ASN A 272 -31.47 -10.53 2.09
C ASN A 272 -30.66 -11.81 1.78
N ILE A 273 -29.36 -11.79 2.05
CA ILE A 273 -28.45 -12.91 1.79
C ILE A 273 -28.49 -13.87 2.99
N SER A 274 -29.08 -15.04 2.82
CA SER A 274 -29.18 -16.06 3.86
C SER A 274 -27.92 -16.91 3.99
N SER A 275 -27.09 -16.97 2.94
CA SER A 275 -25.84 -17.71 2.90
C SER A 275 -24.73 -16.86 2.28
N PHE A 276 -23.82 -16.34 3.13
CA PHE A 276 -22.68 -15.53 2.70
C PHE A 276 -21.36 -16.26 2.94
N HIS A 277 -20.58 -16.45 1.87
CA HIS A 277 -19.28 -17.08 1.91
C HIS A 277 -18.21 -16.20 1.28
N MET A 278 -16.97 -16.35 1.77
CA MET A 278 -15.81 -15.69 1.20
C MET A 278 -14.73 -16.70 0.85
N TYR A 279 -14.09 -16.51 -0.31
CA TYR A 279 -12.93 -17.30 -0.71
C TYR A 279 -11.74 -16.41 -1.06
N LYS A 280 -10.55 -16.90 -0.71
CA LYS A 280 -9.32 -16.47 -1.37
C LYS A 280 -9.21 -17.11 -2.75
N PRO A 281 -8.50 -16.51 -3.72
CA PRO A 281 -8.37 -17.08 -5.07
C PRO A 281 -7.89 -18.54 -5.09
N GLU A 282 -6.95 -18.91 -4.21
CA GLU A 282 -6.49 -20.31 -4.08
C GLU A 282 -7.64 -21.25 -3.63
N GLY A 283 -8.42 -20.81 -2.63
CA GLY A 283 -9.56 -21.58 -2.14
C GLY A 283 -10.63 -21.74 -3.21
N PHE A 284 -10.96 -20.66 -3.91
CA PHE A 284 -11.88 -20.66 -5.05
C PHE A 284 -11.46 -21.70 -6.11
N LEU A 285 -10.22 -21.65 -6.58
CA LEU A 285 -9.70 -22.59 -7.58
C LEU A 285 -9.67 -24.05 -7.10
N ARG A 286 -9.37 -24.28 -5.81
CA ARG A 286 -9.42 -25.63 -5.26
C ARG A 286 -10.85 -26.19 -5.33
N HIS A 287 -11.84 -25.38 -4.97
CA HIS A 287 -13.24 -25.81 -4.97
C HIS A 287 -13.84 -25.89 -6.39
N THR A 288 -13.37 -25.10 -7.36
CA THR A 288 -13.82 -25.26 -8.77
C THR A 288 -13.43 -26.61 -9.36
N LYS A 289 -12.30 -27.18 -8.92
CA LYS A 289 -11.91 -28.55 -9.30
C LYS A 289 -12.95 -29.57 -8.85
N ASP A 290 -13.43 -29.45 -7.62
CA ASP A 290 -14.34 -30.41 -6.99
C ASP A 290 -15.78 -30.24 -7.51
N HIS A 291 -16.25 -29.00 -7.69
CA HIS A 291 -17.64 -28.69 -8.02
C HIS A 291 -17.91 -28.46 -9.51
N LEU A 292 -16.93 -27.89 -10.25
CA LEU A 292 -17.09 -27.51 -11.67
C LEU A 292 -16.23 -28.36 -12.61
N LYS A 293 -15.49 -29.35 -12.07
CA LYS A 293 -14.53 -30.17 -12.83
C LYS A 293 -13.55 -29.31 -13.64
N ALA A 294 -13.13 -28.17 -13.08
CA ALA A 294 -12.13 -27.32 -13.69
C ALA A 294 -10.75 -27.97 -13.68
N GLU A 295 -9.99 -27.83 -14.76
CA GLU A 295 -8.60 -28.27 -14.80
C GLU A 295 -7.75 -27.25 -14.04
N VAL A 296 -7.48 -27.57 -12.77
CA VAL A 296 -6.63 -26.75 -11.91
C VAL A 296 -5.39 -27.54 -11.54
N SER A 297 -4.24 -27.06 -12.03
CA SER A 297 -2.93 -27.64 -11.76
C SER A 297 -2.43 -27.28 -10.37
N LYS A 298 -1.49 -28.07 -9.83
CA LYS A 298 -0.88 -27.77 -8.53
C LYS A 298 -0.02 -26.51 -8.63
N GLU A 299 0.66 -26.33 -9.75
CA GLU A 299 1.49 -25.19 -10.09
C GLU A 299 0.67 -23.89 -10.05
N THR A 300 -0.55 -23.91 -10.58
CA THR A 300 -1.51 -22.80 -10.51
C THR A 300 -1.89 -22.46 -9.06
N LEU A 301 -2.19 -23.46 -8.22
CA LEU A 301 -2.50 -23.21 -6.81
C LEU A 301 -1.30 -22.62 -6.05
N ASP A 302 -0.10 -23.14 -6.30
CA ASP A 302 1.13 -22.66 -5.66
C ASP A 302 1.49 -21.24 -6.12
N GLU A 303 1.32 -20.93 -7.40
CA GLU A 303 1.55 -19.60 -7.95
C GLU A 303 0.57 -18.57 -7.36
N VAL A 304 -0.72 -18.88 -7.37
CA VAL A 304 -1.77 -18.02 -6.79
C VAL A 304 -1.47 -17.73 -5.32
N ARG A 305 -1.14 -18.76 -4.54
CA ARG A 305 -0.75 -18.62 -3.14
C ARG A 305 0.48 -17.73 -2.97
N ASN A 306 1.50 -17.89 -3.81
CA ASN A 306 2.73 -17.11 -3.73
C ASN A 306 2.50 -15.63 -4.04
N VAL A 307 1.72 -15.30 -5.08
CA VAL A 307 1.35 -13.92 -5.40
C VAL A 307 0.59 -13.27 -4.23
N SER A 308 -0.39 -13.98 -3.66
CA SER A 308 -1.11 -13.52 -2.47
C SER A 308 -0.16 -13.26 -1.30
N ARG A 309 0.78 -14.19 -1.02
CA ARG A 309 1.74 -14.06 0.09
C ARG A 309 2.62 -12.83 -0.07
N VAL A 310 3.21 -12.63 -1.25
CA VAL A 310 4.07 -11.46 -1.54
C VAL A 310 3.31 -10.15 -1.35
N ARG A 311 2.03 -10.10 -1.72
CA ARG A 311 1.18 -8.92 -1.50
C ARG A 311 0.91 -8.67 -0.03
N VAL A 312 0.58 -9.71 0.73
CA VAL A 312 0.35 -9.60 2.17
C VAL A 312 1.62 -9.15 2.90
N GLU A 313 2.78 -9.70 2.55
CA GLU A 313 4.07 -9.30 3.10
C GLU A 313 4.43 -7.84 2.74
N GLY A 314 4.19 -7.43 1.49
CA GLY A 314 4.38 -6.05 1.06
C GLY A 314 3.45 -5.08 1.81
N ALA A 315 2.17 -5.42 1.93
CA ALA A 315 1.19 -4.62 2.67
C ALA A 315 1.51 -4.54 4.17
N ARG A 316 1.95 -5.64 4.80
CA ARG A 316 2.41 -5.65 6.19
C ARG A 316 3.63 -4.75 6.39
N SER A 317 4.61 -4.83 5.49
CA SER A 317 5.80 -3.99 5.52
C SER A 317 5.44 -2.50 5.39
N ALA A 318 4.52 -2.16 4.48
CA ALA A 318 4.02 -0.79 4.32
C ALA A 318 3.24 -0.31 5.55
N ASN A 319 2.36 -1.14 6.10
CA ASN A 319 1.61 -0.81 7.31
C ASN A 319 2.54 -0.62 8.53
N LYS A 320 3.55 -1.47 8.69
CA LYS A 320 4.58 -1.30 9.73
C LYS A 320 5.33 0.03 9.55
N ALA A 321 5.69 0.39 8.32
CA ALA A 321 6.31 1.68 8.05
C ALA A 321 5.38 2.86 8.41
N PHE A 322 4.10 2.76 8.07
CA PHE A 322 3.08 3.75 8.43
C PHE A 322 2.91 3.90 9.95
N GLN A 323 2.76 2.78 10.67
CA GLN A 323 2.65 2.78 12.14
C GLN A 323 3.87 3.43 12.80
N ARG A 324 5.08 3.16 12.28
CA ARG A 324 6.30 3.83 12.75
C ARG A 324 6.25 5.34 12.54
N HIS A 325 5.75 5.78 11.38
CA HIS A 325 5.55 7.21 11.11
C HIS A 325 4.57 7.85 12.10
N GLU A 326 3.45 7.20 12.39
CA GLU A 326 2.44 7.70 13.33
C GLU A 326 2.98 7.79 14.77
N ILE A 327 3.71 6.76 15.22
CA ILE A 327 4.39 6.78 16.53
C ILE A 327 5.36 7.96 16.57
N VAL A 328 6.21 8.12 15.56
CA VAL A 328 7.18 9.22 15.48
C VAL A 328 6.51 10.60 15.49
N GLU A 329 5.48 10.82 14.67
CA GLU A 329 4.72 12.07 14.66
C GLU A 329 4.10 12.35 16.03
N ARG A 330 3.55 11.33 16.70
CA ARG A 330 2.97 11.47 18.04
C ARG A 330 4.03 11.79 19.10
N SER A 331 5.20 11.14 19.05
CA SER A 331 6.32 11.43 19.96
C SER A 331 6.81 12.87 19.78
N VAL A 332 6.92 13.35 18.53
CA VAL A 332 7.27 14.74 18.23
C VAL A 332 6.17 15.70 18.69
N TYR A 333 4.90 15.39 18.45
CA TYR A 333 3.77 16.20 18.90
C TYR A 333 3.79 16.41 20.42
N HIS A 334 3.99 15.35 21.20
CA HIS A 334 4.12 15.45 22.66
C HIS A 334 5.31 16.31 23.08
N TRP A 335 6.45 16.15 22.40
CA TRP A 335 7.63 16.97 22.63
C TRP A 335 7.39 18.46 22.33
N LEU A 336 6.69 18.77 21.24
CA LEU A 336 6.30 20.13 20.84
C LEU A 336 5.28 20.74 21.81
N ARG A 337 4.28 19.96 22.24
CA ARG A 337 3.23 20.43 23.16
C ARG A 337 3.78 20.88 24.51
N ASN A 338 4.88 20.30 24.96
CA ASN A 338 5.57 20.71 26.18
C ASN A 338 6.39 22.00 26.01
N ARG A 339 6.57 22.50 24.79
CA ARG A 339 7.42 23.66 24.44
C ARG A 339 6.65 24.84 23.87
N PHE A 340 5.46 24.60 23.33
CA PHE A 340 4.62 25.64 22.72
C PHE A 340 3.28 25.72 23.43
N GLU A 341 2.84 26.94 23.75
CA GLU A 341 1.53 27.20 24.37
C GLU A 341 0.36 26.66 23.53
N SER A 342 0.51 26.68 22.19
CA SER A 342 -0.46 26.14 21.25
C SER A 342 0.22 25.41 20.10
N ILE A 343 -0.16 24.15 19.89
CA ILE A 343 0.26 23.30 18.78
C ILE A 343 -0.97 22.62 18.16
N GLU A 344 -1.23 22.91 16.89
CA GLU A 344 -2.35 22.37 16.12
C GLU A 344 -1.83 21.29 15.15
N PRO A 345 -2.30 20.04 15.23
CA PRO A 345 -1.92 19.02 14.27
C PRO A 345 -2.75 19.11 12.98
N ASN A 346 -2.08 19.02 11.82
CA ASN A 346 -2.72 19.02 10.50
C ASN A 346 -2.89 17.60 9.97
N PHE A 347 -3.49 16.70 10.77
CA PHE A 347 -3.65 15.30 10.41
C PHE A 347 -4.46 15.14 9.10
N GLY A 348 -3.82 14.56 8.07
CA GLY A 348 -4.52 13.98 6.93
C GLY A 348 -4.52 14.74 5.61
N SER A 349 -3.96 15.96 5.50
CA SER A 349 -3.69 16.59 4.18
C SER A 349 -2.83 17.87 4.16
N GLY A 350 -2.36 18.40 5.30
CA GLY A 350 -1.62 19.68 5.33
C GLY A 350 -0.12 19.47 5.52
N PHE A 351 0.69 20.07 4.65
CA PHE A 351 2.07 20.40 5.00
C PHE A 351 2.04 21.83 5.55
N PRO A 352 2.67 22.11 6.70
CA PRO A 352 3.44 21.22 7.57
C PRO A 352 2.55 20.31 8.46
N ASP A 353 3.11 19.21 8.97
CA ASP A 353 2.41 18.25 9.87
C ASP A 353 1.83 18.90 11.15
N PHE A 354 2.54 19.88 11.73
CA PHE A 354 2.07 20.65 12.90
C PHE A 354 2.26 22.16 12.70
N THR A 355 1.39 22.95 13.32
CA THR A 355 1.46 24.41 13.34
C THR A 355 1.50 24.92 14.77
N ALA A 356 2.51 25.74 15.11
CA ALA A 356 2.54 26.48 16.37
C ALA A 356 2.39 27.99 16.11
N LYS A 357 1.76 28.69 17.05
CA LYS A 357 1.69 30.16 17.06
C LYS A 357 2.47 30.69 18.25
N ILE A 358 3.43 31.56 18.00
CA ILE A 358 4.25 32.20 19.03
C ILE A 358 4.14 33.71 18.85
N LYS A 359 3.46 34.38 19.79
CA LYS A 359 3.16 35.81 19.69
C LYS A 359 2.43 36.12 18.36
N THR A 360 3.09 36.80 17.43
CA THR A 360 2.55 37.14 16.10
C THR A 360 3.09 36.24 14.98
N LYS A 361 3.94 35.24 15.29
CA LYS A 361 4.57 34.36 14.31
C LYS A 361 3.90 32.99 14.23
N THR A 362 3.82 32.45 13.03
CA THR A 362 3.33 31.09 12.75
C THR A 362 4.49 30.21 12.30
N ILE A 363 4.75 29.14 13.05
CA ILE A 363 5.81 28.17 12.77
C ILE A 363 5.20 26.85 12.34
N GLY A 364 5.66 26.34 11.21
CA GLY A 364 5.35 24.99 10.76
C GLY A 364 6.38 23.97 11.22
N PHE A 365 5.95 22.77 11.57
CA PHE A 365 6.83 21.62 11.83
C PHE A 365 6.46 20.47 10.90
N GLU A 366 7.40 20.07 10.04
CA GLU A 366 7.26 18.91 9.16
C GLU A 366 8.15 17.79 9.69
N VAL A 367 7.55 16.63 10.02
CA VAL A 367 8.25 15.48 10.58
C VAL A 367 8.63 14.49 9.49
N LYS A 368 9.87 14.01 9.55
CA LYS A 368 10.40 13.02 8.61
C LYS A 368 11.20 11.96 9.36
N ILE A 369 10.71 10.72 9.32
CA ILE A 369 11.52 9.58 9.76
C ILE A 369 12.63 9.30 8.74
N VAL A 370 13.84 9.06 9.23
CA VAL A 370 15.03 8.79 8.43
C VAL A 370 15.51 7.38 8.74
N LEU A 371 15.10 6.42 7.90
CA LEU A 371 15.53 5.03 8.00
C LEU A 371 16.88 4.77 7.29
N ASP A 372 17.18 5.54 6.25
CA ASP A 372 18.46 5.49 5.54
C ASP A 372 18.92 6.92 5.19
N PRO A 373 19.92 7.47 5.92
CA PRO A 373 20.47 8.79 5.65
C PRO A 373 21.00 9.00 4.21
N LYS A 374 21.29 7.92 3.46
CA LYS A 374 21.70 8.02 2.05
C LYS A 374 20.57 8.42 1.11
N ARG A 375 19.32 8.07 1.42
CA ARG A 375 18.16 8.34 0.56
C ARG A 375 17.48 9.69 0.84
N THR A 376 17.80 10.31 1.99
CA THR A 376 17.13 11.52 2.50
C THR A 376 17.37 12.79 1.67
N LEU A 377 18.50 12.88 0.95
CA LEU A 377 18.91 14.08 0.19
C LEU A 377 17.93 14.48 -0.93
N ASN A 378 17.37 13.51 -1.66
CA ASN A 378 16.41 13.80 -2.73
C ASN A 378 15.07 14.31 -2.16
N SER A 379 14.62 13.72 -1.05
CA SER A 379 13.43 14.18 -0.34
C SER A 379 13.61 15.58 0.24
N TYR A 380 14.82 15.90 0.72
CA TYR A 380 15.15 17.20 1.30
C TYR A 380 14.98 18.36 0.31
N ARG A 381 15.49 18.23 -0.92
CA ARG A 381 15.34 19.27 -1.97
C ARG A 381 13.87 19.58 -2.27
N ARG A 382 13.05 18.55 -2.42
CA ARG A 382 11.60 18.70 -2.66
C ARG A 382 10.89 19.37 -1.48
N LEU A 383 11.25 19.00 -0.25
CA LEU A 383 10.69 19.61 0.96
C LEU A 383 11.07 21.09 1.06
N LEU A 384 12.31 21.45 0.73
CA LEU A 384 12.78 22.83 0.72
C LEU A 384 11.98 23.70 -0.27
N GLU A 385 11.69 23.18 -1.46
CA GLU A 385 10.85 23.90 -2.43
C GLU A 385 9.45 24.17 -1.88
N LYS A 386 8.85 23.17 -1.23
CA LYS A 386 7.53 23.28 -0.61
C LYS A 386 7.53 24.26 0.58
N ALA A 387 8.51 24.13 1.48
CA ALA A 387 8.69 25.06 2.60
C ALA A 387 8.86 26.50 2.13
N HIS A 388 9.67 26.70 1.10
CA HIS A 388 9.91 28.02 0.53
C HIS A 388 8.65 28.65 -0.06
N TYR A 389 7.79 27.85 -0.71
CA TYR A 389 6.48 28.31 -1.18
C TYR A 389 5.58 28.72 0.00
N GLU A 390 5.43 27.85 1.00
CA GLU A 390 4.58 28.11 2.17
C GLU A 390 5.03 29.30 3.02
N VAL A 391 6.34 29.59 3.05
CA VAL A 391 6.87 30.75 3.76
C VAL A 391 6.73 32.05 2.96
N ARG A 392 6.79 31.97 1.64
CA ARG A 392 6.77 33.15 0.77
C ARG A 392 5.36 33.56 0.38
N ALA A 393 4.47 32.60 0.19
CA ALA A 393 3.09 32.78 -0.29
C ALA A 393 2.04 32.21 0.68
N GLY A 394 2.43 31.38 1.64
CA GLY A 394 1.55 30.81 2.66
C GLY A 394 1.58 31.57 3.99
N PRO A 395 0.95 31.02 5.04
CA PRO A 395 0.75 31.70 6.32
C PRO A 395 1.95 31.59 7.29
N PHE A 396 3.05 30.98 6.88
CA PHE A 396 4.14 30.60 7.79
C PHE A 396 5.29 31.60 7.76
N ASP A 397 5.74 32.00 8.95
CA ASP A 397 6.95 32.81 9.10
C ASP A 397 8.23 31.98 8.98
N MET A 398 8.14 30.71 9.36
CA MET A 398 9.24 29.75 9.35
C MET A 398 8.70 28.33 9.24
N ILE A 399 9.42 27.46 8.54
CA ILE A 399 9.19 26.02 8.54
C ILE A 399 10.38 25.32 9.20
N THR A 400 10.09 24.40 10.11
CA THR A 400 11.08 23.57 10.80
C THR A 400 10.91 22.14 10.32
N PHE A 401 11.97 21.56 9.74
CA PHE A 401 12.00 20.13 9.45
C PHE A 401 12.51 19.39 10.67
N VAL A 402 11.70 18.45 11.18
CA VAL A 402 12.05 17.57 12.30
C VAL A 402 12.43 16.21 11.72
N TRP A 403 13.74 15.98 11.60
CA TRP A 403 14.31 14.73 11.14
C TRP A 403 14.46 13.77 12.31
N VAL A 404 13.78 12.63 12.24
CA VAL A 404 13.76 11.64 13.32
C VAL A 404 14.52 10.39 12.87
N THR A 405 15.54 10.03 13.62
CA THR A 405 16.34 8.81 13.42
C THR A 405 16.05 7.80 14.52
N LEU A 406 16.48 6.56 14.33
CA LEU A 406 16.28 5.49 15.33
C LEU A 406 17.36 5.46 16.40
N ASP A 407 18.50 6.10 16.16
CA ASP A 407 19.63 6.13 17.08
C ASP A 407 20.50 7.38 16.86
N GLU A 408 21.26 7.76 17.89
CA GLU A 408 22.11 8.96 17.81
C GLU A 408 23.22 8.89 16.76
N MET A 409 23.72 7.69 16.43
CA MET A 409 24.76 7.54 15.41
C MET A 409 24.19 7.88 14.03
N ALA A 410 22.97 7.45 13.74
CA ALA A 410 22.23 7.83 12.54
C ALA A 410 21.92 9.34 12.53
N ALA A 411 21.55 9.94 13.67
CA ALA A 411 21.36 11.38 13.80
C ALA A 411 22.62 12.17 13.40
N LYS A 412 23.78 11.81 13.95
CA LYS A 412 25.08 12.44 13.64
C LYS A 412 25.45 12.30 12.17
N LYS A 413 25.30 11.09 11.59
CA LYS A 413 25.53 10.86 10.16
C LYS A 413 24.60 11.68 9.26
N LEU A 414 23.35 11.89 9.68
CA LEU A 414 22.41 12.72 8.95
C LEU A 414 22.80 14.20 9.03
N TYR A 415 23.20 14.67 10.21
CA TYR A 415 23.67 16.04 10.41
C TYR A 415 24.83 16.38 9.48
N ASP A 416 25.90 15.58 9.49
CA ASP A 416 27.08 15.79 8.64
C ASP A 416 26.71 15.88 7.15
N ARG A 417 25.76 15.04 6.71
CA ARG A 417 25.27 15.06 5.32
C ARG A 417 24.48 16.33 5.00
N LEU A 418 23.53 16.70 5.86
CA LEU A 418 22.71 17.88 5.63
C LEU A 418 23.58 19.14 5.63
N LEU A 419 24.54 19.26 6.55
CA LEU A 419 25.46 20.39 6.64
C LEU A 419 26.31 20.57 5.38
N HIS A 420 26.72 19.47 4.73
CA HIS A 420 27.52 19.50 3.50
C HIS A 420 26.68 19.57 2.22
N THR A 421 25.35 19.67 2.34
CA THR A 421 24.47 19.82 1.19
C THR A 421 24.45 21.27 0.74
N THR A 422 25.08 21.58 -0.39
CA THR A 422 25.00 22.93 -0.98
C THR A 422 23.58 23.22 -1.44
N ILE A 423 22.94 24.19 -0.78
CA ILE A 423 21.60 24.67 -1.12
C ILE A 423 21.73 26.18 -1.27
N GLY A 424 21.25 26.74 -2.38
CA GLY A 424 21.32 28.19 -2.63
C GLY A 424 20.54 29.02 -1.60
N GLU A 425 20.44 30.34 -1.80
CA GLU A 425 19.88 31.35 -0.86
C GLU A 425 18.43 31.12 -0.34
N LYS A 426 17.76 30.03 -0.71
CA LYS A 426 16.37 29.69 -0.37
C LYS A 426 16.14 29.21 1.09
N THR A 427 17.11 29.36 2.00
CA THR A 427 17.10 28.64 3.31
C THR A 427 16.93 29.50 4.55
N ARG A 428 16.92 30.84 4.46
CA ARG A 428 16.91 31.73 5.65
C ARG A 428 15.71 31.60 6.59
N LYS A 429 14.62 30.96 6.15
CA LYS A 429 13.39 30.73 6.94
C LYS A 429 13.05 29.24 7.09
N VAL A 430 14.05 28.37 6.90
CA VAL A 430 13.94 26.93 7.13
C VAL A 430 14.92 26.51 8.21
N ARG A 431 14.40 25.92 9.29
CA ARG A 431 15.18 25.36 10.40
C ARG A 431 15.19 23.84 10.32
N ASN A 432 16.25 23.19 10.81
CA ASN A 432 16.35 21.74 10.85
C ASN A 432 16.58 21.30 12.30
N LEU A 433 15.71 20.43 12.80
CA LEU A 433 15.88 19.69 14.05
C LEU A 433 16.17 18.25 13.69
N ILE A 434 17.20 17.66 14.30
CA ILE A 434 17.46 16.23 14.23
C ILE A 434 17.28 15.67 15.63
N GLY A 435 16.49 14.61 15.75
CA GLY A 435 16.34 13.90 17.00
C GLY A 435 16.21 12.39 16.80
N VAL A 436 16.03 11.71 17.93
CA VAL A 436 15.94 10.27 18.03
C VAL A 436 14.60 9.89 18.65
N VAL A 437 13.98 8.84 18.12
CA VAL A 437 12.88 8.12 18.77
C VAL A 437 13.29 6.66 18.76
N ASP A 438 13.43 6.08 19.94
CA ASP A 438 13.62 4.64 20.07
C ASP A 438 12.25 3.95 19.97
N LEU A 439 12.05 3.21 18.88
CA LEU A 439 10.81 2.50 18.60
C LEU A 439 10.69 1.18 19.36
N GLU A 440 11.70 0.79 20.13
CA GLU A 440 11.68 -0.41 20.98
C GLU A 440 11.20 -0.10 22.42
N GLU A 441 11.09 1.18 22.80
CA GLU A 441 10.53 1.60 24.08
C GLU A 441 9.01 1.37 24.18
N GLU A 442 8.51 1.13 25.40
CA GLU A 442 7.07 0.94 25.67
C GLU A 442 6.27 2.24 25.45
N ASP A 443 6.88 3.40 25.72
CA ASP A 443 6.34 4.74 25.41
C ASP A 443 7.41 5.60 24.70
N PRO A 444 7.56 5.45 23.37
CA PRO A 444 8.61 6.13 22.61
C PRO A 444 8.52 7.65 22.72
N SER A 445 9.63 8.28 23.14
CA SER A 445 9.73 9.74 23.26
C SER A 445 10.73 10.33 22.26
N PHE A 446 10.43 11.53 21.76
CA PHE A 446 11.35 12.25 20.88
C PHE A 446 12.39 13.00 21.71
N THR A 447 13.67 12.74 21.44
CA THR A 447 14.81 13.45 22.03
C THR A 447 15.55 14.22 20.96
N MET A 448 15.64 15.54 21.11
CA MET A 448 16.39 16.40 20.20
C MET A 448 17.91 16.18 20.37
N VAL A 449 18.63 16.01 19.27
CA VAL A 449 20.09 15.83 19.23
C VAL A 449 20.78 17.06 18.64
N VAL A 450 20.27 17.59 17.52
CA VAL A 450 20.87 18.73 16.83
C VAL A 450 19.82 19.72 16.38
N ASP A 451 20.14 21.01 16.41
CA ASP A 451 19.33 22.10 15.93
C ASP A 451 20.20 23.07 15.12
N PHE A 452 19.85 23.32 13.87
CA PHE A 452 20.64 24.17 12.97
C PHE A 452 19.83 24.79 11.83
N SER A 453 20.32 25.94 11.36
CA SER A 453 19.85 26.62 10.15
C SER A 453 20.93 26.55 9.06
N MET A 454 20.53 26.45 7.81
CA MET A 454 21.46 26.42 6.68
C MET A 454 21.71 27.85 6.20
N GLY A 455 22.94 28.36 6.32
CA GLY A 455 23.37 29.62 5.69
C GLY A 455 23.82 30.77 6.59
N ASP A 456 23.96 30.57 7.91
CA ASP A 456 24.53 31.59 8.79
C ASP A 456 26.02 31.27 9.09
N THR A 457 26.93 32.03 8.48
CA THR A 457 28.23 32.29 9.09
C THR A 457 27.98 33.16 10.32
N PHE A 458 28.28 32.60 11.48
CA PHE A 458 28.26 33.22 12.81
C PHE A 458 28.41 34.76 12.79
N ASP A 459 27.35 35.47 13.14
CA ASP A 459 27.50 36.62 14.04
C ASP A 459 27.60 36.01 15.45
N GLU A 460 28.66 36.31 16.19
CA GLU A 460 28.96 35.78 17.53
C GLU A 460 28.02 36.36 18.62
N SER A 461 26.75 36.53 18.28
CA SER A 461 25.68 36.81 19.23
C SER A 461 24.81 35.56 19.33
N PRO A 462 24.62 34.95 20.52
CA PRO A 462 23.71 33.83 20.66
C PRO A 462 22.30 34.28 20.24
N PRO A 463 21.59 33.53 19.37
CA PRO A 463 20.18 33.80 19.12
C PRO A 463 19.41 33.64 20.45
N PRO A 464 18.36 34.45 20.69
CA PRO A 464 17.72 34.55 21.99
C PRO A 464 17.26 33.16 22.47
N GLU A 465 17.69 32.79 23.68
CA GLU A 465 17.35 31.54 24.39
C GLU A 465 15.83 31.34 24.62
N ASP A 466 14.99 32.32 24.26
CA ASP A 466 13.57 32.39 24.62
C ASP A 466 12.57 31.78 23.61
N ILE A 467 12.93 30.71 22.88
CA ILE A 467 11.93 29.95 22.09
C ILE A 467 11.84 28.47 22.50
N PHE A 468 12.84 27.94 23.20
CA PHE A 468 12.90 26.51 23.57
C PHE A 468 13.35 26.24 25.02
N GLY A 469 13.32 27.26 25.88
CA GLY A 469 13.55 27.12 27.32
C GLY A 469 12.47 26.28 27.99
#